data_AF-A0A936AZH5-F1
#
_entry.id   AF-A0A936AZH5-F1
#
_cell.length_a   1.000
_cell.length_b   1.000
_cell.length_c   1.000
_cell.angle_alpha   90.00
_cell.angle_beta   90.00
_cell.angle_gamma   90.00
#
_symmetry.space_group_name_H-M   'P 1'
#
loop_
_entity.id
_entity.type
_entity.pdbx_description
1 polymer ?
#
loop_
_entity_poly.entity_id
_entity_poly.type
_entity_poly.pdbx_seq_one_letter_code
_entity_poly.pdbx_strand_id
1 'polypeptide(L)' 'MTHGQMVTATATAEAGYTFLHWAEGGDVISTAASYSFPATADRVLIAHFAADAPKIYLPLVVR' A
#
# COMPACT_ATOMS: atom_id res chain seq x y z
N MET A 1 27.17 0.21 -17.00
CA MET A 1 26.38 0.37 -15.77
C MET A 1 24.97 0.75 -16.21
N THR A 2 24.03 -0.18 -16.19
CA THR A 2 22.65 0.07 -16.65
C THR A 2 21.88 0.78 -15.55
N HIS A 3 21.93 2.11 -15.58
CA HIS A 3 20.98 2.96 -14.86
C HIS A 3 19.56 2.62 -15.37
N GLY A 4 18.58 2.44 -14.49
CA GLY A 4 17.20 2.09 -14.87
C GLY A 4 16.79 0.63 -14.64
N GLN A 5 17.49 -0.12 -13.77
CA GLN A 5 17.04 -1.45 -13.38
C GLN A 5 15.71 -1.34 -12.62
N MET A 6 14.73 -2.16 -12.99
CA MET A 6 13.43 -2.19 -12.32
C MET A 6 13.58 -2.80 -10.92
N VAL A 7 13.07 -2.10 -9.92
CA VAL A 7 12.98 -2.55 -8.53
C VAL A 7 11.50 -2.62 -8.16
N THR A 8 11.14 -3.60 -7.34
CA THR A 8 9.76 -3.78 -6.86
C THR A 8 9.70 -3.54 -5.36
N ALA A 9 8.88 -2.59 -4.94
CA ALA A 9 8.48 -2.42 -3.55
C ALA A 9 7.20 -3.22 -3.28
N THR A 10 7.15 -3.96 -2.18
CA THR A 10 5.98 -4.74 -1.78
C THR A 10 5.52 -4.36 -0.38
N ALA A 11 4.24 -4.05 -0.23
CA ALA A 11 3.59 -3.81 1.05
C ALA A 11 2.73 -5.00 1.42
N THR A 12 2.93 -5.53 2.62
CA THR A 12 2.06 -6.54 3.23
C THR A 12 1.38 -5.90 4.41
N ALA A 13 0.04 -5.92 4.43
CA ALA A 13 -0.70 -5.39 5.56
C ALA A 13 -0.68 -6.39 6.72
N GLU A 14 -0.40 -5.88 7.92
CA GLU A 14 -0.54 -6.65 9.16
C GLU A 14 -2.01 -6.88 9.50
N ALA A 15 -2.28 -7.83 10.39
CA ALA A 15 -3.64 -8.13 10.82
C ALA A 15 -4.35 -6.88 11.37
N GLY A 16 -5.56 -6.61 10.86
CA GLY A 16 -6.34 -5.43 11.25
C GLY A 16 -5.94 -4.15 10.53
N TYR A 17 -5.12 -4.23 9.49
CA TYR A 17 -4.79 -3.12 8.61
C TYR A 17 -5.05 -3.48 7.14
N THR A 18 -5.37 -2.46 6.36
CA THR A 18 -5.47 -2.54 4.90
C THR A 18 -4.48 -1.57 4.28
N PHE A 19 -3.68 -2.05 3.33
CA PHE A 19 -2.84 -1.19 2.51
C PHE A 19 -3.69 -0.25 1.65
N LEU A 20 -3.37 1.04 1.67
CA LEU A 20 -4.06 2.04 0.87
C LEU A 20 -3.28 2.37 -0.40
N HIS A 21 -2.04 2.84 -0.24
CA HIS A 21 -1.21 3.31 -1.34
C HIS A 21 0.24 3.52 -0.92
N TRP A 22 1.11 3.61 -1.93
CA TRP A 22 2.45 4.17 -1.83
C TRP A 22 2.39 5.67 -2.08
N ALA A 23 3.12 6.44 -1.27
CA ALA A 23 3.33 7.87 -1.46
C ALA A 23 4.82 8.20 -1.54
N GLU A 24 5.14 9.26 -2.28
CA GLU A 24 6.48 9.86 -2.33
C GLU A 24 6.32 11.38 -2.37
N GLY A 25 7.05 12.11 -1.53
CA GLY A 25 6.96 13.58 -1.48
C GLY A 25 5.58 14.14 -1.06
N GLY A 26 4.68 13.29 -0.55
CA GLY A 26 3.30 13.64 -0.20
C GLY A 26 2.26 13.29 -1.27
N ASP A 27 2.68 12.90 -2.47
CA ASP A 27 1.78 12.51 -3.55
C ASP A 27 1.60 10.99 -3.60
N VAL A 28 0.39 10.56 -3.97
CA VAL A 28 0.07 9.14 -4.19
C VAL A 28 0.64 8.69 -5.53
N ILE A 29 1.56 7.73 -5.49
CA ILE A 29 2.25 7.24 -6.70
C ILE A 29 1.75 5.87 -7.17
N SER A 30 1.11 5.09 -6.29
CA SER A 30 0.53 3.79 -6.64
C SER A 30 -0.45 3.31 -5.58
N THR A 31 -1.59 2.76 -6.00
CA THR A 31 -2.54 2.05 -5.13
C THR A 31 -2.32 0.52 -5.14
N ALA A 32 -1.37 0.03 -5.93
CA ALA A 32 -0.99 -1.38 -5.94
C ALA A 32 0.05 -1.65 -4.85
N ALA A 33 -0.19 -2.68 -4.03
CA ALA A 33 0.71 -3.09 -2.95
C ALA A 33 2.09 -3.54 -3.46
N SER A 34 2.14 -4.13 -4.66
CA SER A 34 3.36 -4.38 -5.41
C SER A 34 3.53 -3.28 -6.45
N TYR A 35 4.60 -2.50 -6.33
CA TYR A 35 4.88 -1.38 -7.21
C TYR A 35 6.31 -1.49 -7.76
N SER A 36 6.41 -1.66 -9.08
CA SER A 36 7.69 -1.73 -9.79
C SER A 36 8.03 -0.39 -10.44
N PHE A 37 9.26 0.09 -10.24
CA PHE A 37 9.74 1.36 -10.78
C PHE A 37 11.24 1.28 -11.12
N PRO A 38 11.73 2.12 -12.06
CA PRO A 38 13.15 2.15 -12.36
C PRO A 38 13.92 2.87 -11.24
N ALA A 39 14.96 2.24 -10.72
CA ALA A 39 15.86 2.86 -9.74
C ALA A 39 16.91 3.73 -10.45
N THR A 40 16.47 4.89 -10.96
CA THR A 40 17.33 5.89 -11.63
C THR A 40 17.95 6.89 -10.67
N ALA A 41 17.40 7.02 -9.45
CA ALA A 41 17.88 7.84 -8.35
C ALA A 41 17.42 7.25 -7.02
N ASP A 42 17.96 7.77 -5.91
CA ASP A 42 17.47 7.45 -4.57
C ASP A 42 16.02 7.93 -4.43
N ARG A 43 15.17 7.06 -3.88
CA ARG A 43 13.73 7.29 -3.72
C ARG A 43 13.29 6.90 -2.32
N VAL A 44 12.33 7.65 -1.78
CA VAL A 44 11.75 7.39 -0.45
C VAL A 44 10.26 7.17 -0.61
N LEU A 45 9.88 5.90 -0.63
CA LEU A 45 8.48 5.47 -0.73
C LEU A 45 7.94 5.18 0.66
N ILE A 46 6.76 5.73 0.97
CA ILE A 46 6.05 5.51 2.23
C ILE A 46 4.81 4.68 1.93
N ALA A 47 4.65 3.54 2.60
CA ALA A 47 3.42 2.75 2.53
C ALA A 47 2.41 3.29 3.53
N HIS A 48 1.22 3.64 3.04
CA HIS A 48 0.11 4.10 3.87
C HIS A 48 -0.87 2.95 4.10
N PHE A 49 -1.27 2.77 5.36
CA PHE A 49 -2.23 1.76 5.79
C PHE A 49 -3.35 2.42 6.59
N ALA A 50 -4.57 1.89 6.46
CA ALA A 50 -5.68 2.20 7.36
C ALA A 50 -5.89 1.03 8.33
N ALA A 51 -6.31 1.33 9.56
CA ALA A 51 -6.84 0.31 10.44
C ALA A 51 -8.21 -0.15 9.93
N ASP A 52 -8.44 -1.46 9.94
CA ASP A 52 -9.71 -2.04 9.56
C ASP A 52 -10.78 -1.68 10.59
N ALA A 53 -12.01 -1.43 10.13
CA ALA A 53 -13.13 -1.25 11.03
C ALA A 53 -13.42 -2.55 11.81
N PRO A 54 -13.80 -2.47 13.10
CA PRO A 54 -14.22 -3.64 13.86
C PRO A 54 -15.41 -4.31 13.18
N LYS A 55 -15.35 -5.63 13.05
CA LYS A 55 -16.46 -6.41 12.50
C LYS A 55 -17.59 -6.47 13.53
N ILE A 56 -18.68 -5.73 13.29
CA ILE A 56 -19.88 -5.77 14.12
C ILE A 56 -20.89 -6.70 13.46
N TYR A 57 -21.10 -7.88 14.06
CA TYR A 57 -22.11 -8.83 13.62
C TYR A 57 -23.41 -8.57 14.40
N LEU A 58 -24.36 -7.88 13.76
CA LEU A 58 -25.71 -7.70 14.32
C LEU A 58 -26.64 -8.80 13.78
N PRO A 59 -27.47 -9.45 14.63
CA PRO A 59 -28.47 -10.38 14.15
C PRO A 59 -29.53 -9.63 13.33
N LEU A 60 -29.71 -10.03 12.07
CA LEU A 60 -30.83 -9.57 11.26
C LEU A 60 -32.09 -10.30 11.71
N VAL A 61 -33.01 -9.59 12.35
CA VAL A 61 -34.36 -10.11 12.62
C VAL A 61 -35.19 -9.87 11.37
N VAL A 62 -35.39 -10.90 10.57
CA VAL A 62 -36.40 -10.90 9.50
C VAL A 62 -37.76 -11.15 10.17
N ARG A 63 -38.74 -10.30 9.88
CA ARG A 63 -40.14 -10.50 10.30
C ARG A 63 -40.95 -11.08 9.16
#